data_AF-A0A3D4UI41-F1
#
_entry.id   AF-A0A3D4UI41-F1
#
_cell.length_a   1.000
_cell.length_b   1.000
_cell.length_c   1.000
_cell.angle_alpha   90.00
_cell.angle_beta   90.00
_cell.angle_gamma   90.00
#
_symmetry.space_group_name_H-M   'P 1'
#
loop_
_entity.id
_entity.type
_entity.pdbx_description
1 polymer ?
#
loop_
_entity_poly.entity_id
_entity_poly.type
_entity_poly.pdbx_seq_one_letter_code
_entity_poly.pdbx_strand_id
1 'polypeptide(L)'
;CSAMDPRHTLQTMHTMRTLADQGIGVGVVLHDLNIAARYTDRAIVLDPSGRVVASGESEQALSPETLSSVFEVSISRHTLDAGRSVLTIGDPD
;
A
#
# COMPACT_ATOMS: atom_id res chain seq x y z
N CYS A 1 -7.10 7.32 8.71
CA CYS A 1 -7.92 8.30 7.96
C CYS A 1 -9.32 7.73 7.75
N SER A 2 -10.25 7.96 8.68
CA SER A 2 -11.57 7.30 8.60
C SER A 2 -12.70 8.20 8.06
N ALA A 3 -12.37 9.32 7.40
CA ALA A 3 -13.36 10.34 7.01
C ALA A 3 -13.10 11.02 5.64
N MET A 4 -12.34 10.39 4.74
CA MET A 4 -12.23 10.86 3.35
C MET A 4 -12.96 9.88 2.45
N ASP A 5 -13.83 10.41 1.58
CA ASP A 5 -14.47 9.57 0.57
C ASP A 5 -13.43 9.02 -0.44
N PRO A 6 -13.76 7.92 -1.14
CA PRO A 6 -12.82 7.30 -2.08
C PRO A 6 -12.32 8.24 -3.17
N ARG A 7 -13.16 9.17 -3.66
CA ARG A 7 -12.77 10.12 -4.70
C ARG A 7 -11.74 11.10 -4.15
N HIS A 8 -11.96 11.64 -2.95
CA HIS A 8 -11.02 12.59 -2.34
C HIS A 8 -9.65 11.93 -2.11
N THR A 9 -9.64 10.69 -1.62
CA THR A 9 -8.40 9.91 -1.46
C THR A 9 -7.64 9.77 -2.78
N LEU A 10 -8.33 9.38 -3.86
CA LEU A 10 -7.69 9.26 -5.18
C LEU A 10 -7.19 10.60 -5.72
N GLN A 11 -7.91 11.70 -5.49
CA GLN A 11 -7.48 13.03 -5.89
C GLN A 11 -6.22 13.47 -5.13
N THR A 12 -6.18 13.27 -3.81
CA THR A 12 -5.00 13.57 -3.00
C THR A 12 -3.80 12.75 -3.45
N MET A 13 -3.97 11.44 -3.65
CA MET A 13 -2.89 10.57 -4.12
C MET A 13 -2.42 10.94 -5.52
N HIS A 14 -3.32 11.38 -6.40
CA HIS A 14 -2.94 11.86 -7.73
C HIS A 14 -2.11 13.15 -7.66
N THR A 15 -2.48 14.11 -6.82
CA THR A 15 -1.69 15.31 -6.59
C THR A 15 -0.29 14.97 -6.05
N MET A 16 -0.22 14.06 -5.07
CA MET A 16 1.04 13.57 -4.52
C MET A 16 1.93 12.92 -5.59
N ARG A 17 1.37 12.07 -6.45
CA ARG A 17 2.08 11.46 -7.59
C ARG A 17 2.63 12.52 -8.54
N THR A 18 1.83 13.51 -8.90
CA THR A 18 2.26 14.61 -9.79
C THR A 18 3.43 15.39 -9.19
N LEU A 19 3.43 15.64 -7.88
CA LEU A 19 4.56 16.29 -7.20
C LEU A 19 5.81 15.38 -7.22
N ALA A 20 5.64 14.08 -6.97
CA ALA A 20 6.73 13.12 -7.04
C ALA A 20 7.35 13.05 -8.45
N ASP A 21 6.54 13.08 -9.50
CA ASP A 21 6.98 13.11 -10.90
C ASP A 21 7.76 14.38 -11.25
N GLN A 22 7.57 15.46 -10.49
CA GLN A 22 8.33 16.71 -10.59
C GLN A 22 9.65 16.67 -9.80
N GLY A 23 10.02 15.51 -9.22
CA GLY A 23 11.23 15.33 -8.44
C GLY A 23 11.11 15.71 -6.96
N ILE A 24 9.89 15.94 -6.46
CA ILE A 24 9.66 16.25 -5.04
C ILE A 24 9.56 14.94 -4.24
N GLY A 25 10.31 14.82 -3.15
CA GLY A 25 10.16 13.68 -2.23
C GLY A 25 8.81 13.71 -1.50
N VAL A 26 8.00 12.67 -1.66
CA VAL A 26 6.69 12.55 -0.99
C VAL A 26 6.68 11.34 -0.05
N GLY A 27 6.30 11.57 1.21
CA GLY A 27 6.07 10.53 2.20
C GLY A 27 4.63 10.55 2.69
N VAL A 28 4.00 9.38 2.80
CA VAL A 28 2.61 9.24 3.24
C VAL A 28 2.46 7.97 4.09
N VAL A 29 1.59 8.03 5.11
CA VAL A 29 1.16 6.87 5.89
C VAL A 29 -0.24 6.50 5.43
N LEU A 30 -0.40 5.27 4.94
CA LEU A 30 -1.65 4.77 4.37
C LEU A 30 -2.17 3.59 5.19
N HIS A 31 -3.48 3.53 5.34
CA HIS A 31 -4.18 2.43 6.02
C HIS A 31 -4.81 1.45 5.01
N ASP A 32 -4.96 1.87 3.76
CA ASP A 32 -5.51 1.06 2.68
C ASP A 32 -4.35 0.46 1.86
N LEU A 33 -4.22 -0.86 1.91
CA LEU A 33 -3.15 -1.60 1.25
C LEU A 33 -3.25 -1.52 -0.28
N ASN A 34 -4.46 -1.40 -0.84
CA ASN A 34 -4.67 -1.28 -2.27
C ASN A 34 -4.25 0.10 -2.79
N ILE A 35 -4.53 1.16 -2.02
CA ILE A 35 -4.03 2.50 -2.35
C ILE A 35 -2.51 2.55 -2.24
N ALA A 36 -1.92 1.94 -1.20
CA ALA A 36 -0.47 1.87 -1.05
C ALA A 36 0.17 1.14 -2.25
N ALA A 37 -0.27 -0.08 -2.54
CA ALA A 37 0.27 -0.90 -3.64
C ALA A 37 0.10 -0.24 -5.03
N ARG A 38 -0.89 0.64 -5.20
CA ARG A 38 -1.16 1.32 -6.47
C ARG A 38 -0.32 2.57 -6.69
N TYR A 39 -0.01 3.32 -5.64
CA TYR A 39 0.51 4.69 -5.78
C TYR A 39 1.93 4.90 -5.28
N THR A 40 2.48 3.99 -4.46
CA THR A 40 3.83 4.16 -3.92
C THR A 40 4.86 3.44 -4.77
N ASP A 41 6.01 4.09 -4.98
CA ASP A 41 7.17 3.45 -5.63
C ASP A 41 7.91 2.54 -4.64
N ARG A 42 7.94 2.98 -3.37
CA ARG A 42 8.60 2.29 -2.25
C ARG A 42 7.69 2.26 -1.03
N ALA A 43 7.84 1.23 -0.21
CA ALA A 43 7.10 1.10 1.03
C ALA A 43 8.00 0.65 2.18
N ILE A 44 7.61 1.05 3.39
CA ILE A 44 8.15 0.55 4.66
C ILE A 44 6.97 -0.04 5.43
N VAL A 45 7.10 -1.30 5.83
CA VAL A 45 6.10 -2.00 6.64
C VAL A 45 6.63 -2.11 8.06
N LEU A 46 5.80 -1.68 9.01
CA LEU A 46 6.10 -1.75 10.44
C LEU A 46 5.21 -2.81 11.10
N ASP A 47 5.77 -3.57 12.04
CA ASP A 47 4.99 -4.43 12.92
C ASP A 47 4.27 -3.62 14.02
N PRO A 48 3.35 -4.24 14.80
CA PRO A 48 2.66 -3.56 15.89
C PRO A 48 3.57 -2.98 16.99
N SER A 49 4.82 -3.44 17.09
CA SER A 49 5.84 -2.90 18.01
C SER A 49 6.65 -1.75 17.41
N GLY A 50 6.36 -1.36 16.17
CA GLY A 50 7.03 -0.28 15.45
C GLY A 50 8.34 -0.67 14.76
N ARG A 51 8.65 -1.97 14.64
CA ARG A 51 9.88 -2.42 13.96
C ARG A 51 9.66 -2.58 12.46
N VAL A 52 10.69 -2.26 11.68
CA VAL A 52 10.67 -2.46 10.23
C VAL A 52 10.72 -3.95 9.90
N VAL A 53 9.68 -4.45 9.23
CA VAL A 53 9.60 -5.82 8.71
C VAL A 53 10.03 -5.88 7.25
N ALA A 54 9.67 -4.86 6.46
CA ALA A 54 10.11 -4.72 5.09
C ALA A 54 10.35 -3.25 4.73
N SER A 55 11.32 -2.99 3.85
CA SER A 55 11.63 -1.67 3.31
C SER A 55 12.25 -1.82 1.93
N GLY A 56 11.60 -1.29 0.90
CA GLY A 56 12.02 -1.58 -0.47
C GLY A 56 11.05 -1.08 -1.53
N GLU A 57 11.14 -1.67 -2.72
CA GLU A 57 10.14 -1.49 -3.77
C GLU A 57 8.76 -1.90 -3.26
N SER A 58 7.74 -1.14 -3.66
CA SER A 58 6.38 -1.32 -3.16
C SER A 58 5.85 -2.73 -3.39
N GLU A 59 6.13 -3.33 -4.54
CA GLU A 59 5.69 -4.69 -4.87
C GLU A 59 6.28 -5.76 -3.93
N GLN A 60 7.55 -5.61 -3.55
CA GLN A 60 8.25 -6.52 -2.64
C GLN A 60 7.86 -6.27 -1.19
N ALA A 61 7.85 -5.02 -0.74
CA ALA A 61 7.55 -4.66 0.64
C ALA A 61 6.06 -4.89 0.99
N LEU A 62 5.16 -4.77 0.02
CA LEU A 62 3.73 -5.08 0.16
C LEU A 62 3.40 -6.48 -0.43
N SER A 63 4.33 -7.43 -0.34
CA SER A 63 4.06 -8.80 -0.78
C SER A 63 2.99 -9.44 0.11
N PRO A 64 2.15 -10.35 -0.42
CA PRO A 64 1.18 -11.08 0.37
C PRO A 64 1.79 -11.76 1.61
N GLU A 65 2.98 -12.33 1.47
CA GLU A 65 3.70 -13.01 2.57
C GLU A 65 4.08 -12.03 3.68
N THR A 66 4.62 -10.87 3.31
CA THR A 66 4.99 -9.82 4.27
C THR A 66 3.75 -9.32 5.01
N LEU A 67 2.70 -9.00 4.27
CA LEU A 67 1.48 -8.43 4.84
C LEU A 67 0.73 -9.46 5.70
N SER A 68 0.65 -10.72 5.25
CA SER A 68 0.03 -11.79 6.05
C SER A 68 0.75 -12.02 7.37
N SER A 69 2.09 -11.98 7.35
CA SER A 69 2.87 -12.11 8.59
C SER A 69 2.68 -10.95 9.55
N VAL A 70 2.44 -9.73 9.04
CA VAL A 70 2.32 -8.52 9.89
C VAL A 70 0.91 -8.33 10.42
N PHE A 71 -0.11 -8.64 9.60
CA PHE A 71 -1.51 -8.41 9.94
C PHE A 71 -2.22 -9.66 10.47
N GLU A 72 -1.54 -10.81 10.52
CA GLU A 72 -2.10 -12.08 11.03
C GLU A 72 -3.40 -12.48 10.30
N VAL A 73 -3.44 -12.24 8.99
CA VAL A 73 -4.57 -12.56 8.10
C VAL A 73 -4.08 -13.12 6.76
N SER A 74 -4.90 -13.92 6.10
CA SER A 74 -4.59 -14.39 4.75
C SER A 74 -4.69 -13.25 3.73
N ILE A 75 -3.61 -12.95 3.01
CA ILE A 75 -3.59 -11.93 1.96
C ILE A 75 -3.24 -12.59 0.63
N SER A 76 -3.91 -12.15 -0.44
CA SER A 76 -3.65 -12.63 -1.79
C SER A 76 -3.57 -11.45 -2.77
N ARG A 77 -2.68 -11.55 -3.75
CA ARG A 77 -2.55 -10.57 -4.83
C ARG A 77 -3.15 -11.14 -6.10
N HIS A 78 -4.11 -10.42 -6.66
CA HIS A 78 -4.73 -10.77 -7.93
C HIS A 78 -4.33 -9.75 -8.99
N THR A 79 -3.86 -10.24 -10.13
CA THR A 79 -3.63 -9.41 -11.32
C THR A 79 -4.96 -9.24 -12.06
N LEU A 80 -5.30 -8.00 -12.30
CA LEU A 80 -6.44 -7.54 -13.08
C LEU A 80 -5.99 -7.18 -14.50
N ASP A 81 -6.94 -6.80 -15.34
CA ASP A 81 -6.66 -6.32 -16.69
C ASP A 81 -5.71 -5.11 -16.69
N ALA A 82 -4.93 -5.00 -17.77
CA ALA A 82 -3.95 -3.93 -17.99
C ALA A 82 -2.84 -3.83 -16.91
N GLY A 83 -2.46 -4.96 -16.29
CA GLY A 83 -1.32 -5.02 -15.38
C GLY A 83 -1.56 -4.39 -14.01
N ARG A 84 -2.81 -4.08 -13.67
CA ARG A 84 -3.17 -3.61 -12.33
C ARG A 84 -3.25 -4.80 -11.38
N SER A 85 -2.94 -4.60 -10.10
CA SER A 85 -3.18 -5.62 -9.08
C SER A 85 -4.11 -5.13 -7.98
N VAL A 86 -4.81 -6.06 -7.33
CA VAL A 86 -5.59 -5.84 -6.12
C VAL A 86 -5.17 -6.85 -5.06
N LEU A 87 -5.06 -6.39 -3.82
CA LEU A 87 -4.88 -7.20 -2.63
C LEU A 87 -6.26 -7.52 -2.04
N THR A 88 -6.51 -8.80 -1.81
CA THR A 88 -7.67 -9.32 -1.10
C THR A 88 -7.23 -9.84 0.26
N ILE A 89 -8.12 -9.69 1.25
CA ILE A 89 -7.90 -10.14 2.63
C ILE A 89 -8.94 -11.22 2.87
N GLY A 90 -8.47 -12.43 3.17
CA GLY A 90 -9.26 -13.55 3.62
C GLY A 90 -9.53 -13.46 5.13
N ASP A 91 -10.36 -14.38 5.62
CA ASP A 91 -10.61 -14.48 7.06
C ASP A 91 -9.33 -14.84 7.83
N PRO A 92 -9.16 -14.33 9.06
CA PRO A 92 -8.14 -14.84 9.97
C PRO A 92 -8.41 -16.33 10.26
N ASP A 93 -7.34 -17.10 10.40
CA ASP A 93 -7.40 -18.49 10.87
C ASP A 93 -7.88 -18.60 12.32
#